data_AF-A0A1C3WJX1-F1
#
_entry.id   AF-A0A1C3WJX1-F1
#
_cell.length_a   1.000
_cell.length_b   1.000
_cell.length_c   1.000
_cell.angle_alpha   90.00
_cell.angle_beta   90.00
_cell.angle_gamma   90.00
#
_symmetry.space_group_name_H-M   'P 1'
#
loop_
_entity.id
_entity.type
_entity.pdbx_description
1 polymer ?
#
loop_
_entity_poly.entity_id
_entity_poly.type
_entity_poly.pdbx_seq_one_letter_code
_entity_poly.pdbx_strand_id
1 'polypeptide(L)'
;MGREACALAPPSSSSNHHTCDRTKINTHKADTGPGLHAGALLSPNHPATFRPRWLQAGWSPAKLAEFVRDVYLTPGRTYPTAASYIYAMEKGADHPYAVETLASLRAPGFNMPPFSRPVPKQYEWDGPENPEHTPELRADIEVMSRLWRNRQAVKRDQPWPTEYPPIPRALLKRLYRLRNRYHSLEDTLQLEGLQRYAEPPAKLVQH
;
A
#
# COMPACT_ATOMS: atom_id res chain seq x y z
N MET A 1 6.28 -27.88 -74.56
CA MET A 1 4.98 -27.26 -74.91
C MET A 1 4.05 -27.49 -73.74
N GLY A 2 3.27 -26.48 -73.33
CA GLY A 2 2.30 -26.59 -72.24
C GLY A 2 2.67 -25.75 -71.00
N ARG A 3 2.39 -24.45 -71.07
CA ARG A 3 2.20 -23.56 -69.90
C ARG A 3 0.68 -23.48 -69.66
N GLU A 4 0.23 -23.77 -68.46
CA GLU A 4 -1.01 -23.22 -67.86
C GLU A 4 -0.53 -22.46 -66.62
N ALA A 5 -0.54 -21.12 -66.58
CA ALA A 5 -1.69 -20.19 -66.45
C ALA A 5 -2.34 -20.35 -65.06
N CYS A 6 -2.00 -19.51 -64.08
CA CYS A 6 -2.51 -18.14 -63.85
C CYS A 6 -3.88 -18.08 -63.16
N ALA A 7 -3.89 -17.66 -61.90
CA ALA A 7 -4.86 -16.79 -61.21
C ALA A 7 -4.51 -16.86 -59.71
N LEU A 8 -4.26 -15.80 -58.93
CA LEU A 8 -4.62 -14.39 -59.01
C LEU A 8 -3.53 -13.53 -58.35
N ALA A 9 -3.41 -12.31 -58.84
CA ALA A 9 -2.49 -11.26 -58.40
C ALA A 9 -3.04 -10.45 -57.18
N PRO A 10 -2.22 -9.57 -56.58
CA PRO A 10 -2.38 -8.99 -55.23
C PRO A 10 -3.09 -7.60 -55.26
N PRO A 11 -3.10 -6.83 -54.14
CA PRO A 11 -1.96 -5.93 -53.91
C PRO A 11 -1.51 -5.75 -52.44
N SER A 12 -0.24 -5.36 -52.36
CA SER A 12 0.53 -4.75 -51.29
C SER A 12 -0.21 -3.76 -50.38
N SER A 13 0.12 -3.75 -49.08
CA SER A 13 0.81 -2.61 -48.42
C SER A 13 1.01 -2.83 -46.91
N SER A 14 2.09 -2.22 -46.40
CA SER A 14 2.39 -1.88 -45.00
C SER A 14 2.79 -3.03 -44.05
N SER A 15 4.07 -3.23 -43.78
CA SER A 15 4.89 -2.48 -42.80
C SER A 15 4.28 -2.42 -41.41
N ASN A 16 4.76 -3.27 -40.49
CA ASN A 16 5.50 -2.84 -39.31
C ASN A 16 5.82 -4.03 -38.40
N HIS A 17 7.11 -4.24 -38.19
CA HIS A 17 7.66 -4.95 -37.03
C HIS A 17 7.17 -4.26 -35.75
N HIS A 18 6.43 -4.96 -34.89
CA HIS A 18 6.36 -4.62 -33.47
C HIS A 18 6.42 -5.90 -32.62
N THR A 19 7.65 -6.24 -32.26
CA THR A 19 7.97 -6.86 -30.98
C THR A 19 7.43 -5.96 -29.87
N CYS A 20 6.40 -6.38 -29.15
CA CYS A 20 6.00 -5.71 -27.92
C CYS A 20 6.80 -6.30 -26.75
N ASP A 21 7.83 -5.55 -26.41
CA ASP A 21 8.74 -5.69 -25.30
C ASP A 21 8.04 -5.93 -23.96
N ARG A 22 8.52 -6.99 -23.30
CA ARG A 22 9.11 -6.96 -21.96
C ARG A 22 8.76 -5.71 -21.14
N THR A 23 7.85 -5.94 -20.21
CA THR A 23 7.45 -5.07 -19.11
C THR A 23 8.64 -4.27 -18.60
N LYS A 24 8.60 -2.95 -18.83
CA LYS A 24 9.54 -2.01 -18.24
C LYS A 24 9.52 -2.21 -16.73
N ILE A 25 10.68 -2.59 -16.22
CA ILE A 25 11.06 -2.48 -14.83
C ILE A 25 10.75 -1.03 -14.44
N ASN A 26 9.77 -0.83 -13.57
CA ASN A 26 9.66 0.40 -12.82
C ASN A 26 10.89 0.45 -11.91
N THR A 27 11.97 1.00 -12.46
CA THR A 27 12.98 1.70 -11.69
C THR A 27 12.24 2.81 -10.97
N HIS A 28 11.76 2.53 -9.76
CA HIS A 28 11.68 3.56 -8.75
C HIS A 28 13.10 4.08 -8.61
N LYS A 29 13.42 5.13 -9.38
CA LYS A 29 14.36 6.14 -8.94
C LYS A 29 13.92 6.43 -7.51
N ALA A 30 14.81 6.11 -6.58
CA ALA A 30 14.88 6.79 -5.32
C ALA A 30 15.03 8.27 -5.68
N ASP A 31 13.90 8.95 -5.84
CA ASP A 31 13.88 10.39 -5.86
C ASP A 31 14.31 10.80 -4.46
N THR A 32 15.61 11.03 -4.40
CA THR A 32 16.28 11.80 -3.38
C THR A 32 15.80 13.23 -3.59
N GLY A 33 14.50 13.46 -3.34
CA GLY A 33 13.93 14.80 -3.25
C GLY A 33 14.55 15.48 -2.05
N PRO A 34 14.80 16.79 -2.12
CA PRO A 34 15.75 17.45 -1.24
C PRO A 34 15.29 17.24 0.20
N GLY A 35 16.21 16.76 1.02
CA GLY A 35 16.12 16.83 2.47
C GLY A 35 16.09 18.28 2.93
N LEU A 36 15.01 19.00 2.60
CA LEU A 36 14.60 20.19 3.32
C LEU A 36 14.01 19.68 4.61
N HIS A 37 14.90 19.39 5.56
CA HIS A 37 14.55 19.22 6.95
C HIS A 37 13.59 20.37 7.31
N ALA A 38 12.37 20.06 7.76
CA ALA A 38 11.48 21.08 8.32
C ALA A 38 12.16 21.89 9.44
N GLY A 39 13.22 21.34 10.04
CA GLY A 39 14.14 22.05 10.93
C GLY A 39 14.91 23.21 10.29
N ALA A 40 15.06 23.30 8.97
CA ALA A 40 15.69 24.41 8.26
C ALA A 40 14.80 25.65 8.17
N LEU A 41 13.49 25.47 7.94
CA LEU A 41 12.49 26.56 7.98
C LEU A 41 12.22 27.05 9.41
N LEU A 42 12.48 26.19 10.39
CA LEU A 42 12.46 26.50 11.82
C LEU A 42 13.88 26.68 12.38
N SER A 43 14.92 26.86 11.54
CA SER A 43 16.31 27.00 12.00
C SER A 43 16.57 28.43 12.50
N PRO A 44 17.32 28.61 13.60
CA PRO A 44 17.62 29.94 14.14
C PRO A 44 18.44 30.86 13.21
N ASN A 45 18.94 30.35 12.07
CA ASN A 45 19.90 31.06 11.19
C ASN A 45 19.32 31.62 9.87
N HIS A 46 17.99 31.61 9.67
CA HIS A 46 17.35 32.31 8.52
C HIS A 46 16.95 33.75 8.94
N PRO A 47 17.12 34.80 8.09
CA PRO A 47 16.98 36.19 8.50
C PRO A 47 15.58 36.57 9.03
N ALA A 48 15.51 36.61 10.36
CA ALA A 48 15.05 37.70 11.24
C ALA A 48 13.61 38.26 11.20
N THR A 49 12.77 38.05 10.18
CA THR A 49 11.37 38.56 10.19
C THR A 49 10.30 37.48 10.37
N PHE A 50 10.71 36.21 10.37
CA PHE A 50 9.85 35.02 10.18
C PHE A 50 9.24 34.45 11.48
N ARG A 51 9.95 34.57 12.60
CA ARG A 51 9.52 34.10 13.93
C ARG A 51 8.76 35.12 14.81
N PRO A 52 8.94 36.46 14.69
CA PRO A 52 8.40 37.40 15.66
C PRO A 52 6.89 37.33 15.84
N ARG A 53 6.08 37.34 14.77
CA ARG A 53 4.61 37.47 14.92
C ARG A 53 3.96 36.28 15.62
N TRP A 54 4.31 35.05 15.21
CA TRP A 54 3.79 33.84 15.85
C TRP A 54 4.34 33.67 17.28
N LEU A 55 5.63 33.96 17.52
CA LEU A 55 6.21 33.93 18.87
C LEU A 55 5.60 35.01 19.78
N GLN A 56 5.37 36.22 19.28
CA GLN A 56 4.71 37.32 20.00
C GLN A 56 3.27 36.96 20.37
N ALA A 57 2.56 36.22 19.52
CA ALA A 57 1.24 35.65 19.82
C ALA A 57 1.29 34.44 20.78
N GLY A 58 2.48 34.07 21.28
CA GLY A 58 2.65 33.00 22.27
C GLY A 58 2.54 31.58 21.70
N TRP A 59 2.82 31.42 20.41
CA TRP A 59 2.91 30.11 19.76
C TRP A 59 4.31 29.51 19.94
N SER A 60 4.36 28.23 20.29
CA SER A 60 5.58 27.44 20.19
C SER A 60 5.66 26.79 18.81
N PRO A 61 6.86 26.34 18.36
CA PRO A 61 6.98 25.57 17.13
C PRO A 61 6.07 24.34 17.08
N ALA A 62 5.81 23.68 18.23
CA ALA A 62 4.89 22.56 18.33
C ALA A 62 3.44 22.97 18.07
N LYS A 63 2.98 24.09 18.64
CA LYS A 63 1.63 24.62 18.39
C LYS A 63 1.44 24.97 16.92
N LEU A 64 2.43 25.62 16.31
CA LEU A 64 2.38 25.97 14.90
C LEU A 64 2.32 24.71 14.03
N ALA A 65 3.09 23.68 14.36
CA ALA A 65 3.04 22.41 13.64
C ALA A 65 1.66 21.74 13.74
N GLU A 66 1.01 21.79 14.89
CA GLU A 66 -0.34 21.26 15.08
C GLU A 66 -1.39 22.03 14.30
N PHE A 67 -1.34 23.38 14.31
CA PHE A 67 -2.20 24.19 13.45
C PHE A 67 -2.01 23.86 11.97
N VAL A 68 -0.76 23.73 11.53
CA VAL A 68 -0.47 23.40 10.13
C VAL A 68 -0.96 21.99 9.76
N ARG A 69 -0.94 21.04 10.71
CA ARG A 69 -1.53 19.71 10.52
C ARG A 69 -3.04 19.78 10.38
N ASP A 70 -3.68 20.56 11.24
CA ASP A 70 -5.12 20.66 11.32
C ASP A 70 -5.72 21.35 10.08
N VAL A 71 -5.08 22.42 9.60
CA VAL A 71 -5.54 23.15 8.41
C VAL A 71 -5.13 22.47 7.11
N TYR A 72 -3.99 21.77 7.09
CA TYR A 72 -3.38 21.30 5.84
C TYR A 72 -2.59 19.99 6.02
N LEU A 73 -3.29 18.94 6.44
CA LEU A 73 -2.87 17.56 6.19
C LEU A 73 -3.37 17.13 4.81
N THR A 74 -2.47 17.07 3.82
CA THR A 74 -2.78 16.37 2.58
C THR A 74 -3.16 14.91 2.92
N PRO A 75 -4.23 14.32 2.34
CA PRO A 75 -4.56 12.93 2.57
C PRO A 75 -3.34 12.02 2.43
N GLY A 76 -3.06 11.19 3.45
CA GLY A 76 -1.91 10.28 3.48
C GLY A 76 -0.57 10.87 3.93
N ARG A 77 -0.50 12.17 4.28
CA ARG A 77 0.68 12.78 4.92
C ARG A 77 0.50 12.88 6.43
N THR A 78 1.59 12.77 7.19
CA THR A 78 1.57 12.80 8.67
C THR A 78 2.44 13.89 9.26
N TYR A 79 3.13 14.62 8.39
CA TYR A 79 3.95 15.77 8.72
C TYR A 79 3.50 16.98 7.89
N PRO A 80 3.51 18.19 8.48
CA PRO A 80 3.39 19.45 7.76
C PRO A 80 4.34 19.53 6.57
N THR A 81 3.82 19.91 5.40
CA THR A 81 4.67 20.18 4.22
C THR A 81 5.15 21.64 4.22
N ALA A 82 6.14 21.98 3.39
CA ALA A 82 6.56 23.37 3.22
C ALA A 82 5.40 24.28 2.76
N ALA A 83 4.55 23.79 1.87
CA ALA A 83 3.34 24.49 1.44
C ALA A 83 2.35 24.71 2.60
N SER A 84 2.19 23.71 3.46
CA SER A 84 1.35 23.82 4.66
C SER A 84 1.84 24.95 5.59
N TYR A 85 3.16 25.08 5.78
CA TYR A 85 3.73 26.17 6.57
C TYR A 85 3.56 27.53 5.88
N ILE A 86 3.78 27.61 4.56
CA ILE A 86 3.57 28.85 3.79
C ILE A 86 2.12 29.34 3.94
N TYR A 87 1.15 28.44 3.78
CA TYR A 87 -0.27 28.75 4.00
C TYR A 87 -0.51 29.31 5.40
N ALA A 88 0.04 28.67 6.43
CA ALA A 88 -0.09 29.18 7.80
C ALA A 88 0.55 30.58 7.94
N MET A 89 1.69 30.81 7.31
CA MET A 89 2.35 32.12 7.33
C MET A 89 1.49 33.20 6.65
N GLU A 90 0.82 32.88 5.54
CA GLU A 90 -0.08 33.80 4.83
C GLU A 90 -1.31 34.17 5.66
N LYS A 91 -1.86 33.23 6.45
CA LYS A 91 -3.02 33.48 7.31
C LYS A 91 -2.68 34.31 8.55
N GLY A 92 -1.51 34.06 9.14
CA GLY A 92 -1.07 34.76 10.36
C GLY A 92 -1.78 34.28 11.64
N ALA A 93 -1.24 34.71 12.79
CA ALA A 93 -1.68 34.26 14.11
C ALA A 93 -3.05 34.83 14.54
N ASP A 94 -3.48 35.93 13.93
CA ASP A 94 -4.75 36.61 14.22
C ASP A 94 -5.93 36.05 13.41
N HIS A 95 -5.68 35.09 12.51
CA HIS A 95 -6.73 34.44 11.75
C HIS A 95 -7.71 33.73 12.69
N PRO A 96 -9.04 33.82 12.51
CA PRO A 96 -10.03 33.22 13.41
C PRO A 96 -9.75 31.74 13.73
N TYR A 97 -9.42 30.97 12.68
CA TYR A 97 -9.05 29.55 12.84
C TYR A 97 -7.79 29.33 13.68
N ALA A 98 -6.79 30.24 13.59
CA ALA A 98 -5.58 30.15 14.40
C ALA A 98 -5.90 30.45 15.87
N VAL A 99 -6.76 31.44 16.14
CA VAL A 99 -7.22 31.78 17.49
C VAL A 99 -7.97 30.61 18.14
N GLU A 100 -8.90 30.00 17.42
CA GLU A 100 -9.65 28.80 17.87
C GLU A 100 -8.73 27.61 18.13
N THR A 101 -7.79 27.36 17.22
CA THR A 101 -6.78 26.30 17.40
C THR A 101 -5.94 26.56 18.63
N LEU A 102 -5.46 27.79 18.83
CA LEU A 102 -4.65 28.15 20.00
C LEU A 102 -5.41 27.98 21.32
N ALA A 103 -6.69 28.33 21.35
CA ALA A 103 -7.56 28.12 22.50
C ALA A 103 -7.69 26.63 22.82
N SER A 104 -7.93 25.80 21.81
CA SER A 104 -8.04 24.34 21.94
C SER A 104 -6.74 23.70 22.44
N LEU A 105 -5.60 24.11 21.86
CA LEU A 105 -4.27 23.65 22.26
C LEU A 105 -3.83 24.10 23.66
N ARG A 106 -4.51 25.08 24.26
CA ARG A 106 -4.28 25.58 25.62
C ARG A 106 -5.36 25.11 26.60
N ALA A 107 -6.35 24.35 26.15
CA ALA A 107 -7.43 23.89 27.01
C ALA A 107 -6.89 23.04 28.18
N PRO A 108 -7.45 23.18 29.39
CA PRO A 108 -7.08 22.33 30.53
C PRO A 108 -7.22 20.85 30.17
N GLY A 109 -6.19 20.05 30.46
CA GLY A 109 -6.17 18.61 30.14
C GLY A 109 -5.76 18.27 28.71
N PHE A 110 -5.53 19.26 27.83
CA PHE A 110 -5.01 18.99 26.49
C PHE A 110 -3.51 18.65 26.55
N ASN A 111 -3.16 17.42 26.18
CA ASN A 111 -1.77 17.00 26.05
C ASN A 111 -1.29 17.22 24.62
N MET A 112 -0.32 18.13 24.46
CA MET A 112 0.29 18.41 23.16
C MET A 112 0.93 17.13 22.59
N PRO A 113 0.52 16.66 21.41
CA PRO A 113 1.14 15.52 20.78
C PRO A 113 2.58 15.85 20.37
N PRO A 114 3.49 14.85 20.33
CA PRO A 114 4.88 15.09 19.99
C PRO A 114 5.02 15.66 18.58
N PHE A 115 5.99 16.56 18.40
CA PHE A 115 6.28 17.16 17.09
C PHE A 115 6.57 16.09 16.02
N SER A 116 7.28 15.02 16.39
CA SER A 116 7.56 13.87 15.55
C SER A 116 6.56 12.75 15.86
N ARG A 117 5.44 12.70 15.14
CA ARG A 117 4.54 11.53 15.19
C ARG A 117 5.10 10.45 14.26
N PRO A 118 5.11 9.16 14.68
CA PRO A 118 5.47 8.09 13.76
C PRO A 118 4.50 8.11 12.57
N VAL A 119 5.03 7.86 11.38
CA VAL A 119 4.20 7.67 10.20
C VAL A 119 3.35 6.42 10.46
N PRO A 120 2.00 6.49 10.37
CA PRO A 120 1.14 5.33 10.44
C PRO A 120 1.66 4.28 9.47
N LYS A 121 1.84 3.07 9.97
CA LYS A 121 2.27 1.96 9.14
C LYS A 121 1.22 1.78 8.05
N GLN A 122 1.62 1.98 6.81
CA GLN A 122 0.79 1.63 5.67
C GLN A 122 0.83 0.12 5.54
N TYR A 123 -0.32 -0.53 5.70
CA TYR A 123 -0.44 -1.96 5.51
C TYR A 123 -0.66 -2.25 4.02
N GLU A 124 0.05 -3.25 3.52
CA GLU A 124 -0.27 -3.79 2.20
C GLU A 124 -1.68 -4.42 2.27
N TRP A 125 -2.50 -4.18 1.26
CA TRP A 125 -3.88 -4.71 1.21
C TRP A 125 -3.93 -6.25 1.23
N ASP A 126 -2.88 -6.91 0.72
CA ASP A 126 -2.67 -8.37 0.75
C ASP A 126 -1.74 -8.83 1.90
N GLY A 127 -1.33 -7.91 2.76
CA GLY A 127 -0.44 -8.19 3.86
C GLY A 127 -1.17 -8.88 5.01
N PRO A 128 -0.65 -9.99 5.58
CA PRO A 128 -1.31 -10.72 6.68
C PRO A 128 -1.44 -9.90 7.98
N GLU A 129 -0.70 -8.78 8.07
CA GLU A 129 -0.73 -7.87 9.21
C GLU A 129 -1.77 -6.74 9.02
N ASN A 130 -2.51 -6.71 7.91
CA ASN A 130 -3.52 -5.69 7.66
C ASN A 130 -4.67 -5.83 8.67
N PRO A 131 -4.93 -4.81 9.51
CA PRO A 131 -6.03 -4.87 10.47
C PRO A 131 -7.42 -4.95 9.82
N GLU A 132 -7.56 -4.58 8.55
CA GLU A 132 -8.82 -4.66 7.80
C GLU A 132 -9.22 -6.11 7.44
N HIS A 133 -8.31 -7.07 7.59
CA HIS A 133 -8.62 -8.48 7.32
C HIS A 133 -9.53 -9.07 8.39
N THR A 134 -10.75 -9.42 7.98
CA THR A 134 -11.77 -9.97 8.88
C THR A 134 -11.42 -11.39 9.38
N PRO A 135 -11.99 -11.85 10.50
CA PRO A 135 -11.80 -13.22 10.99
C PRO A 135 -12.20 -14.30 9.97
N GLU A 136 -13.26 -14.05 9.20
CA GLU A 136 -13.75 -14.97 8.16
C GLU A 136 -12.72 -15.08 7.04
N LEU A 137 -12.18 -13.95 6.59
CA LEU A 137 -11.11 -13.93 5.61
C LEU A 137 -9.89 -14.74 6.10
N ARG A 138 -9.50 -14.60 7.37
CA ARG A 138 -8.39 -15.37 7.96
C ARG A 138 -8.68 -16.87 7.98
N ALA A 139 -9.90 -17.28 8.35
CA ALA A 139 -10.31 -18.67 8.32
C ALA A 139 -10.28 -19.25 6.89
N ASP A 140 -10.74 -18.47 5.90
CA ASP A 140 -10.65 -18.85 4.49
C ASP A 140 -9.20 -19.06 4.04
N ILE A 141 -8.28 -18.16 4.45
CA ILE A 141 -6.84 -18.31 4.16
C ILE A 141 -6.28 -19.59 4.79
N GLU A 142 -6.69 -19.94 6.00
CA GLU A 142 -6.28 -21.19 6.64
C GLU A 142 -6.73 -22.41 5.84
N VAL A 143 -8.00 -22.46 5.43
CA VAL A 143 -8.55 -23.54 4.58
C VAL A 143 -7.77 -23.63 3.26
N MET A 144 -7.61 -22.51 2.57
CA MET A 144 -6.86 -22.47 1.31
C MET A 144 -5.41 -22.93 1.50
N SER A 145 -4.77 -22.56 2.60
CA SER A 145 -3.38 -22.95 2.90
C SER A 145 -3.22 -24.46 3.10
N ARG A 146 -4.21 -25.08 3.78
CA ARG A 146 -4.27 -26.52 4.01
C ARG A 146 -4.35 -27.27 2.69
N LEU A 147 -5.31 -26.90 1.85
CA LEU A 147 -5.54 -27.51 0.54
C LEU A 147 -4.35 -27.32 -0.40
N TRP A 148 -3.71 -26.14 -0.35
CA TRP A 148 -2.51 -25.88 -1.12
C TRP A 148 -1.36 -26.82 -0.75
N ARG A 149 -1.19 -27.12 0.54
CA ARG A 149 -0.17 -28.03 1.04
C ARG A 149 -0.48 -29.48 0.66
N ASN A 150 -1.73 -29.90 0.76
CA ASN A 150 -2.17 -31.22 0.29
C ASN A 150 -1.83 -31.39 -1.20
N ARG A 151 -2.13 -30.38 -2.02
CA ARG A 151 -1.72 -30.37 -3.43
C ARG A 151 -0.21 -30.46 -3.63
N GLN A 152 0.59 -29.76 -2.83
CA GLN A 152 2.05 -29.85 -2.90
C GLN A 152 2.57 -31.22 -2.49
N ALA A 153 1.96 -31.86 -1.48
CA ALA A 153 2.31 -33.20 -1.06
C ALA A 153 2.05 -34.21 -2.20
N VAL A 154 0.86 -34.17 -2.81
CA VAL A 154 0.54 -34.99 -3.99
C VAL A 154 1.52 -34.75 -5.13
N LYS A 155 1.82 -33.49 -5.47
CA LYS A 155 2.77 -33.15 -6.55
C LYS A 155 4.18 -33.68 -6.30
N ARG A 156 4.55 -33.91 -5.04
CA ARG A 156 5.88 -34.37 -4.62
C ARG A 156 5.91 -35.84 -4.22
N ASP A 157 4.82 -36.57 -4.44
CA ASP A 157 4.64 -37.96 -4.00
C ASP A 157 4.92 -38.15 -2.49
N GLN A 158 4.55 -37.15 -1.70
CA GLN A 158 4.69 -37.15 -0.24
C GLN A 158 3.34 -37.44 0.43
N PRO A 159 3.34 -38.06 1.62
CA PRO A 159 2.13 -38.19 2.41
C PRO A 159 1.58 -36.79 2.76
N TRP A 160 0.26 -36.71 2.88
CA TRP A 160 -0.38 -35.47 3.31
C TRP A 160 0.09 -35.10 4.72
N PRO A 161 0.30 -33.79 5.00
CA PRO A 161 0.71 -33.37 6.33
C PRO A 161 -0.39 -33.65 7.36
N THR A 162 -0.05 -34.32 8.45
CA THR A 162 -0.95 -34.50 9.61
C THR A 162 -0.98 -33.25 10.49
N GLU A 163 0.16 -32.59 10.60
CA GLU A 163 0.31 -31.29 11.25
C GLU A 163 0.67 -30.23 10.21
N TYR A 164 0.04 -29.06 10.34
CA TYR A 164 0.25 -27.95 9.43
C TYR A 164 1.14 -26.91 10.11
N PRO A 165 2.42 -26.78 9.72
CA PRO A 165 3.31 -25.78 10.32
C PRO A 165 2.82 -24.36 10.03
N PRO A 166 3.37 -23.31 10.66
CA PRO A 166 3.03 -21.93 10.33
C PRO A 166 3.11 -21.64 8.82
N ILE A 167 2.14 -20.89 8.29
CA ILE A 167 2.06 -20.62 6.85
C ILE A 167 3.18 -19.65 6.47
N PRO A 168 4.05 -19.99 5.50
CA PRO A 168 5.10 -19.08 5.05
C PRO A 168 4.52 -17.75 4.55
N ARG A 169 5.17 -16.63 4.88
CA ARG A 169 4.69 -15.27 4.54
C ARG A 169 4.40 -15.09 3.05
N ALA A 170 5.22 -15.67 2.18
CA ALA A 170 5.03 -15.61 0.73
C ALA A 170 3.74 -16.32 0.28
N LEU A 171 3.42 -17.46 0.91
CA LEU A 171 2.17 -18.17 0.65
C LEU A 171 0.99 -17.36 1.20
N LEU A 172 1.07 -16.83 2.42
CA LEU A 172 0.03 -15.96 2.99
C LEU A 172 -0.33 -14.81 2.06
N LYS A 173 0.65 -14.00 1.62
CA LYS A 173 0.40 -12.89 0.68
C LYS A 173 -0.31 -13.37 -0.59
N ARG A 174 0.11 -14.51 -1.15
CA ARG A 174 -0.54 -15.08 -2.34
C ARG A 174 -2.00 -15.45 -2.07
N LEU A 175 -2.29 -16.11 -0.95
CA LEU A 175 -3.65 -16.55 -0.63
C LEU A 175 -4.57 -15.35 -0.37
N TYR A 176 -4.10 -14.31 0.33
CA TYR A 176 -4.83 -13.05 0.49
C TYR A 176 -5.14 -12.39 -0.86
N ARG A 177 -4.17 -12.34 -1.78
CA ARG A 177 -4.45 -11.81 -3.15
C ARG A 177 -5.54 -12.60 -3.86
N LEU A 178 -5.49 -13.92 -3.79
CA LEU A 178 -6.47 -14.79 -4.44
C LEU A 178 -7.86 -14.61 -3.82
N ARG A 179 -7.94 -14.62 -2.49
CA ARG A 179 -9.22 -14.50 -1.78
C ARG A 179 -9.84 -13.10 -1.84
N ASN A 180 -9.04 -12.06 -2.04
CA ASN A 180 -9.54 -10.71 -2.31
C ASN A 180 -9.88 -10.51 -3.79
N ARG A 181 -9.26 -11.26 -4.70
CA ARG A 181 -9.61 -11.25 -6.13
C ARG A 181 -10.96 -11.90 -6.39
N TYR A 182 -11.27 -12.98 -5.66
CA TYR A 182 -12.52 -13.71 -5.79
C TYR A 182 -13.39 -13.47 -4.56
N HIS A 183 -14.63 -13.02 -4.75
CA HIS A 183 -15.46 -12.56 -3.64
C HIS A 183 -15.91 -13.68 -2.69
N SER A 184 -15.75 -14.96 -3.04
CA SER A 184 -16.04 -16.10 -2.17
C SER A 184 -14.88 -17.11 -2.05
N LEU A 185 -14.86 -17.87 -0.95
CA LEU A 185 -13.95 -19.01 -0.79
C LEU A 185 -14.22 -20.07 -1.86
N GLU A 186 -15.49 -20.40 -2.11
CA GLU A 186 -15.89 -21.44 -3.05
C GLU A 186 -15.37 -21.17 -4.47
N ASP A 187 -15.57 -19.96 -4.97
CA ASP A 187 -15.06 -19.53 -6.29
C ASP A 187 -13.54 -19.66 -6.34
N THR A 188 -12.87 -19.25 -5.26
CA THR A 188 -11.41 -19.32 -5.18
C THR A 188 -10.94 -20.77 -5.24
N LEU A 189 -11.58 -21.67 -4.50
CA LEU A 189 -11.22 -23.09 -4.46
C LEU A 189 -11.51 -23.78 -5.80
N GLN A 190 -12.59 -23.42 -6.48
CA GLN A 190 -12.95 -23.97 -7.78
C GLN A 190 -11.95 -23.53 -8.85
N LEU A 191 -11.67 -22.22 -8.95
CA LEU A 191 -10.79 -21.66 -9.98
C LEU A 191 -9.32 -22.07 -9.80
N GLU A 192 -8.85 -22.20 -8.55
CA GLU A 192 -7.50 -22.69 -8.26
C GLU A 192 -7.40 -24.23 -8.26
N GLY A 193 -8.53 -24.94 -8.47
CA GLY A 193 -8.61 -26.40 -8.49
C GLY A 193 -8.27 -27.04 -7.15
N LEU A 194 -8.50 -26.35 -6.04
CA LEU A 194 -8.13 -26.78 -4.69
C LEU A 194 -9.15 -27.73 -4.04
N GLN A 195 -10.41 -27.74 -4.51
CA GLN A 195 -11.47 -28.59 -3.95
C GLN A 195 -11.11 -30.08 -3.95
N ARG A 196 -10.35 -30.55 -4.95
CA ARG A 196 -9.91 -31.95 -5.09
C ARG A 196 -8.94 -32.42 -4.01
N TYR A 197 -8.44 -31.50 -3.18
CA TYR A 197 -7.48 -31.78 -2.13
C TYR A 197 -8.09 -31.61 -0.73
N ALA A 198 -9.43 -31.57 -0.64
CA ALA A 198 -10.17 -31.54 0.62
C ALA A 198 -10.14 -32.90 1.33
N GLU A 199 -10.13 -33.99 0.57
CA GLU A 199 -10.12 -35.36 1.08
C GLU A 199 -8.92 -36.13 0.51
N PRO A 200 -8.24 -36.95 1.33
CA PRO A 200 -7.13 -37.76 0.84
C PRO A 200 -7.63 -38.67 -0.29
N PRO A 201 -6.83 -38.91 -1.34
CA PRO A 201 -7.22 -39.81 -2.40
C PRO A 201 -7.58 -41.16 -1.77
N ALA A 202 -8.80 -41.64 -2.04
CA ALA A 202 -9.25 -42.95 -1.58
C ALA A 202 -8.16 -43.95 -1.93
N LYS A 203 -7.61 -44.63 -0.92
CA LYS A 203 -6.59 -45.64 -1.12
C LYS A 203 -7.12 -46.58 -2.20
N LEU A 204 -6.48 -46.63 -3.36
CA LEU A 204 -6.69 -47.71 -4.30
C LEU A 204 -6.31 -48.97 -3.54
N VAL A 205 -7.32 -49.68 -3.03
CA VAL A 205 -7.18 -51.03 -2.52
C VAL A 205 -6.69 -51.84 -3.71
N GLN A 206 -5.37 -52.08 -3.75
CA GLN A 206 -4.79 -53.03 -4.69
C GLN A 206 -5.32 -54.40 -4.28
N HIS A 207 -6.28 -54.91 -5.05
CA HIS A 207 -6.74 -56.28 -5.00
C HIS A 207 -5.76 -57.19 -5.74
#